data_AF-A0A7X8H320-F1
#
_entry.id   AF-A0A7X8H320-F1
#
_cell.length_a   1.000
_cell.length_b   1.000
_cell.length_c   1.000
_cell.angle_alpha   90.00
_cell.angle_beta   90.00
_cell.angle_gamma   90.00
#
_symmetry.space_group_name_H-M   'P 1'
#
loop_
_entity.id
_entity.type
_entity.pdbx_description
1 polymer ?
#
loop_
_entity_poly.entity_id
_entity_poly.type
_entity_poly.pdbx_seq_one_letter_code
_entity_poly.pdbx_strand_id
1 'polypeptide(L)'
;TICRLQPVEGLRYASESVRVFIPVEMFTEKKAQLPVQVLNAPENLLIRTFPAQINVTFNIGLSRFNSFKPEDIQLAVDFQQIKNSPSNKLEVFVIGHAPYVQNIRFSPQQVEFLVERY
;
A
#
# COMPACT_ATOMS: atom_id res chain seq x y z
N THR A 1 23.51 12.85 -14.87
CA THR A 1 24.36 13.62 -13.95
C THR A 1 25.72 12.96 -13.82
N ILE A 2 26.80 13.73 -13.72
CA ILE A 2 28.14 13.18 -13.46
C ILE A 2 28.38 13.28 -11.95
N CYS A 3 28.62 12.14 -11.30
CA CYS A 3 28.90 12.06 -9.87
C CYS A 3 30.39 11.75 -9.69
N ARG A 4 31.05 12.49 -8.79
CA ARG A 4 32.45 12.22 -8.41
C ARG A 4 32.47 11.22 -7.26
N LEU A 5 33.42 10.31 -7.29
CA LEU A 5 33.62 9.35 -6.19
C LEU A 5 34.25 10.08 -4.99
N GLN A 6 33.82 9.73 -3.79
CA GLN A 6 34.45 10.23 -2.57
C GLN A 6 35.81 9.52 -2.39
N PRO A 7 36.92 10.26 -2.29
CA PRO A 7 38.24 9.66 -2.13
C PRO A 7 38.37 8.98 -0.76
N VAL A 8 38.98 7.79 -0.74
CA VAL A 8 39.33 7.05 0.48
C VAL A 8 40.84 6.88 0.51
N GLU A 9 41.45 7.17 1.66
CA GLU A 9 42.89 7.15 1.83
C GLU A 9 43.48 5.75 1.60
N GLY A 10 44.59 5.66 0.86
CA GLY A 10 45.23 4.39 0.49
C GLY A 10 44.58 3.64 -0.68
N LEU A 11 43.50 4.16 -1.27
CA LEU A 11 42.80 3.51 -2.39
C LEU A 11 42.93 4.34 -3.68
N ARG A 12 43.28 3.68 -4.80
CA ARG A 12 43.32 4.30 -6.12
C ARG A 12 42.19 3.76 -6.99
N TYR A 13 41.25 4.61 -7.37
CA TYR A 13 40.16 4.24 -8.28
C TYR A 13 40.63 4.28 -9.74
N ALA A 14 40.11 3.38 -10.57
CA ALA A 14 40.37 3.38 -12.01
C ALA A 14 39.62 4.50 -12.77
N SER A 15 38.56 5.04 -12.17
CA SER A 15 37.82 6.21 -12.66
C SER A 15 37.46 7.12 -11.49
N GLU A 16 37.60 8.43 -11.67
CA GLU A 16 37.30 9.44 -10.63
C GLU A 16 35.84 9.90 -10.64
N SER A 17 35.12 9.64 -11.75
CA SER A 17 33.72 10.00 -11.90
C SER A 17 32.94 8.95 -12.69
N VAL A 18 31.63 8.92 -12.44
CA VAL A 18 30.69 8.06 -13.14
C VAL A 18 29.52 8.89 -13.65
N ARG A 19 29.01 8.54 -14.84
CA ARG A 19 27.79 9.14 -15.38
C ARG A 19 26.60 8.33 -14.87
N VAL A 20 25.77 8.96 -14.05
CA VAL A 20 24.54 8.39 -13.51
C VAL A 20 23.35 8.91 -14.30
N PHE A 21 22.48 8.02 -14.74
CA PHE A 21 21.19 8.35 -15.33
C PHE A 21 20.10 8.07 -14.29
N ILE A 22 19.32 9.10 -13.94
CA ILE A 22 18.20 8.98 -13.00
C ILE A 22 16.95 9.36 -13.80
N PRO A 23 16.16 8.39 -14.28
CA PRO A 23 14.92 8.69 -14.96
C PRO A 23 13.96 9.37 -13.98
N VAL A 24 13.40 10.50 -14.39
CA VAL A 24 12.35 11.19 -13.64
C VAL A 24 11.04 11.07 -14.40
N GLU A 25 9.95 10.94 -13.66
CA GLU A 25 8.60 10.85 -14.21
C GLU A 25 7.68 11.81 -13.44
N MET A 26 6.74 12.44 -14.16
CA MET A 26 5.64 13.14 -13.52
C MET A 26 4.70 12.12 -12.88
N PHE A 27 4.25 12.41 -11.67
CA PHE A 27 3.24 11.62 -10.97
C PHE A 27 2.03 12.50 -10.63
N THR A 28 0.92 11.85 -10.38
CA THR A 28 -0.33 12.50 -9.96
C THR A 28 -0.99 11.71 -8.84
N GLU A 29 -1.96 12.32 -8.19
CA GLU A 29 -2.80 11.66 -7.18
C GLU A 29 -3.98 10.96 -7.89
N LYS A 30 -4.18 9.67 -7.58
CA LYS A 30 -5.32 8.87 -8.04
C LYS A 30 -6.18 8.45 -6.86
N LYS A 31 -7.49 8.46 -7.06
CA LYS A 31 -8.49 7.98 -6.10
C LYS A 31 -9.19 6.74 -6.64
N ALA A 32 -9.33 5.72 -5.82
CA ALA A 32 -10.00 4.47 -6.16
C ALA A 32 -10.80 3.96 -4.95
N GLN A 33 -11.93 3.30 -5.21
CA GLN A 33 -12.65 2.54 -4.20
C GLN A 33 -12.16 1.10 -4.23
N LEU A 34 -11.57 0.65 -3.13
CA LEU A 34 -10.95 -0.67 -3.04
C LEU A 34 -11.64 -1.51 -1.96
N PRO A 35 -11.84 -2.82 -2.19
CA PRO A 35 -12.45 -3.71 -1.22
C PRO A 35 -11.52 -3.96 -0.03
N VAL A 36 -12.12 -4.13 1.14
CA VAL A 36 -11.41 -4.53 2.37
C VAL A 36 -11.53 -6.04 2.53
N GLN A 37 -10.40 -6.73 2.58
CA GLN A 37 -10.35 -8.18 2.78
C GLN A 37 -10.32 -8.52 4.28
N VAL A 38 -10.84 -9.69 4.65
CA VAL A 38 -10.78 -10.18 6.04
C VAL A 38 -9.75 -11.29 6.12
N LEU A 39 -8.74 -11.12 6.97
CA LEU A 39 -7.74 -12.13 7.28
C LEU A 39 -8.13 -12.94 8.51
N ASN A 40 -7.65 -14.18 8.56
CA ASN A 40 -7.80 -15.08 9.71
C ASN A 40 -9.26 -15.37 10.11
N ALA A 41 -10.19 -15.30 9.15
CA ALA A 41 -11.58 -15.70 9.33
C ALA A 41 -11.69 -17.23 9.50
N PRO A 42 -12.38 -17.75 10.52
CA PRO A 42 -12.64 -19.18 10.63
C PRO A 42 -13.68 -19.62 9.59
N GLU A 43 -13.56 -20.86 9.09
CA GLU A 43 -14.38 -21.37 7.98
C GLU A 43 -15.89 -21.42 8.26
N ASN A 44 -16.28 -21.43 9.54
CA ASN A 44 -17.68 -21.50 9.97
C ASN A 44 -18.35 -20.13 10.19
N LEU A 45 -17.64 -19.01 9.93
CA LEU A 45 -18.17 -17.66 10.09
C LEU A 45 -18.08 -16.88 8.79
N LEU A 46 -19.16 -16.19 8.45
CA LEU A 46 -19.17 -15.18 7.40
C LEU A 46 -19.00 -13.80 8.03
N ILE A 47 -17.91 -13.12 7.68
CA ILE A 47 -17.60 -11.79 8.20
C ILE A 47 -17.76 -10.77 7.09
N ARG A 48 -18.62 -9.77 7.32
CA ARG A 48 -18.85 -8.65 6.40
C ARG A 48 -18.35 -7.37 7.04
N THR A 49 -17.59 -6.57 6.31
CA THR A 49 -17.15 -5.25 6.76
C THR A 49 -18.06 -4.16 6.22
N PHE A 50 -18.27 -3.13 7.02
CA PHE A 50 -19.03 -1.95 6.68
C PHE A 50 -18.20 -0.70 6.99
N PRO A 51 -17.82 0.07 5.96
CA PRO A 51 -18.03 -0.17 4.53
C PRO A 51 -17.24 -1.37 3.97
N ALA A 52 -17.78 -2.00 2.92
CA ALA A 52 -17.11 -3.10 2.20
C ALA A 52 -15.97 -2.62 1.28
N GLN A 53 -16.07 -1.37 0.82
CA GLN A 53 -15.05 -0.70 0.02
C GLN A 53 -14.76 0.67 0.62
N ILE A 54 -13.48 1.06 0.65
CA ILE A 54 -13.06 2.35 1.18
C ILE A 54 -12.39 3.19 0.10
N ASN A 55 -12.42 4.51 0.27
CA ASN A 55 -11.78 5.43 -0.65
C ASN A 55 -10.28 5.48 -0.36
N VAL A 56 -9.48 5.14 -1.36
CA VAL A 56 -8.03 5.13 -1.30
C VAL A 56 -7.47 6.17 -2.25
N THR A 57 -6.57 6.99 -1.74
CA THR A 57 -5.88 8.07 -2.43
C THR A 57 -4.39 7.76 -2.42
N PHE A 58 -3.74 7.76 -3.57
CA PHE A 58 -2.33 7.41 -3.69
C PHE A 58 -1.66 8.13 -4.87
N ASN A 59 -0.34 8.19 -4.84
CA ASN A 59 0.46 8.74 -5.93
C ASN A 59 0.83 7.65 -6.94
N ILE A 60 0.72 7.97 -8.23
CA ILE A 60 1.08 7.08 -9.33
C ILE A 60 1.74 7.87 -10.48
N GLY A 61 2.74 7.29 -11.12
CA GLY A 61 3.35 7.83 -12.34
C GLY A 61 2.34 7.92 -13.49
N LEU A 62 2.44 8.97 -14.31
CA LEU A 62 1.50 9.17 -15.43
C LEU A 62 1.52 8.00 -16.44
N SER A 63 2.66 7.34 -16.64
CA SER A 63 2.80 6.17 -17.51
C SER A 63 2.00 4.95 -17.01
N ARG A 64 1.77 4.85 -15.70
CA ARG A 64 1.04 3.75 -15.04
C ARG A 64 -0.39 4.11 -14.66
N PHE A 65 -0.82 5.35 -14.88
CA PHE A 65 -2.14 5.84 -14.49
C PHE A 65 -3.28 4.96 -15.03
N ASN A 66 -3.16 4.50 -16.28
CA ASN A 66 -4.15 3.66 -16.95
C ASN A 66 -3.95 2.15 -16.71
N SER A 67 -2.77 1.72 -16.25
CA SER A 67 -2.49 0.30 -15.99
C SER A 67 -2.83 -0.14 -14.57
N PHE A 68 -3.13 0.81 -13.67
CA PHE A 68 -3.52 0.51 -12.30
C PHE A 68 -4.80 -0.33 -12.25
N LYS A 69 -4.74 -1.42 -11.48
CA LYS A 69 -5.84 -2.32 -11.15
C LYS A 69 -6.14 -2.26 -9.65
N PRO A 70 -7.38 -2.54 -9.22
CA PRO A 70 -7.73 -2.59 -7.81
C PRO A 70 -6.88 -3.57 -6.99
N GLU A 71 -6.39 -4.64 -7.61
CA GLU A 71 -5.52 -5.67 -6.99
C GLU A 71 -4.11 -5.16 -6.67
N ASP A 72 -3.67 -4.04 -7.26
CA ASP A 72 -2.35 -3.46 -7.03
C ASP A 72 -2.21 -2.82 -5.63
N ILE A 73 -3.30 -2.68 -4.88
CA ILE A 73 -3.28 -2.28 -3.47
C ILE A 73 -4.22 -3.22 -2.72
N GLN A 74 -3.67 -3.94 -1.76
CA GLN A 74 -4.39 -4.88 -0.94
C GLN A 74 -4.63 -4.28 0.44
N LEU A 75 -5.91 -4.09 0.76
CA LEU A 75 -6.37 -3.64 2.07
C LEU A 75 -6.99 -4.80 2.82
N ALA A 76 -6.69 -4.89 4.12
CA ALA A 76 -7.25 -5.94 4.95
C ALA A 76 -7.50 -5.52 6.39
N VAL A 77 -8.38 -6.28 7.05
CA VAL A 77 -8.60 -6.28 8.49
C VAL A 77 -8.29 -7.65 9.06
N ASP A 78 -7.82 -7.72 10.30
CA ASP A 78 -7.52 -8.99 10.97
C ASP A 78 -8.63 -9.37 11.95
N PHE A 79 -9.28 -10.51 11.72
CA PHE A 79 -10.30 -11.05 12.61
C PHE A 79 -9.78 -11.30 14.04
N GLN A 80 -8.49 -11.61 14.22
CA GLN A 80 -7.93 -11.86 15.54
C GLN A 80 -7.99 -10.62 16.46
N GLN A 81 -8.03 -9.41 15.87
CA GLN A 81 -8.17 -8.16 16.63
C GLN A 81 -9.53 -8.02 17.32
N ILE A 82 -10.56 -8.77 16.90
CA ILE A 82 -11.89 -8.73 17.54
C ILE A 82 -11.82 -9.11 19.03
N LYS A 83 -10.93 -10.03 19.40
CA LYS A 83 -10.79 -10.47 20.81
C LYS A 83 -10.31 -9.36 21.73
N ASN A 84 -9.60 -8.36 21.18
CA ASN A 84 -8.94 -7.31 21.93
C ASN A 84 -9.63 -5.94 21.77
N SER A 85 -10.59 -5.82 20.85
CA SER A 85 -11.31 -4.58 20.58
C SER A 85 -12.62 -4.53 21.38
N PRO A 86 -12.76 -3.62 22.37
CA PRO A 86 -14.02 -3.42 23.11
C PRO A 86 -15.12 -2.76 22.25
N SER A 87 -14.79 -2.30 21.04
CA SER A 87 -15.72 -1.73 20.08
C SER A 87 -15.82 -2.61 18.84
N ASN A 88 -17.00 -2.69 18.20
CA ASN A 88 -17.25 -3.47 16.97
C ASN A 88 -16.55 -2.89 15.72
N LYS A 89 -15.32 -2.39 15.87
CA LYS A 89 -14.52 -1.74 14.83
C LYS A 89 -13.19 -2.44 14.68
N LEU A 90 -12.78 -2.60 13.42
CA LEU A 90 -11.51 -3.15 13.00
C LEU A 90 -10.70 -2.09 12.28
N GLU A 91 -9.40 -2.06 12.56
CA GLU A 91 -8.48 -1.18 11.87
C GLU A 91 -8.09 -1.79 10.52
N VAL A 92 -8.08 -0.96 9.48
CA VAL A 92 -7.71 -1.38 8.12
C VAL A 92 -6.22 -1.15 7.92
N PHE A 93 -5.53 -2.15 7.39
CA PHE A 93 -4.12 -2.11 7.07
C PHE A 93 -3.86 -2.38 5.60
N VAL A 94 -2.78 -1.82 5.07
CA VAL A 94 -2.26 -2.17 3.74
C VAL A 94 -1.35 -3.37 3.90
N ILE A 95 -1.72 -4.51 3.30
CA ILE A 95 -0.93 -5.75 3.37
C ILE A 95 0.05 -5.87 2.20
N GLY A 96 -0.23 -5.19 1.09
CA GLY A 96 0.60 -5.23 -0.10
C GLY A 96 0.21 -4.12 -1.07
N HIS A 97 1.19 -3.65 -1.84
CA HIS A 97 0.94 -2.75 -2.96
C HIS A 97 2.01 -2.89 -4.04
N ALA A 98 1.68 -2.50 -5.26
CA ALA A 98 2.62 -2.51 -6.37
C ALA A 98 3.71 -1.43 -6.19
N PRO A 99 4.97 -1.66 -6.64
CA PRO A 99 6.08 -0.74 -6.38
C PRO A 99 5.91 0.68 -6.94
N TYR A 100 5.09 0.82 -7.99
CA TYR A 100 4.83 2.10 -8.67
C TYR A 100 3.72 2.93 -8.00
N VAL A 101 3.13 2.43 -6.90
CA VAL A 101 2.17 3.14 -6.06
C VAL A 101 2.89 3.66 -4.82
N GLN A 102 2.69 4.93 -4.48
CA GLN A 102 3.34 5.57 -3.33
C GLN A 102 2.35 6.43 -2.54
N ASN A 103 2.69 6.79 -1.30
CA ASN A 103 1.89 7.71 -0.46
C ASN A 103 0.41 7.31 -0.33
N ILE A 104 0.14 6.05 -0.02
CA ILE A 104 -1.21 5.51 0.13
C ILE A 104 -1.87 6.12 1.38
N ARG A 105 -3.04 6.71 1.19
CA ARG A 105 -3.92 7.24 2.23
C ARG A 105 -5.33 6.72 1.99
N PHE A 106 -6.07 6.40 3.03
CA PHE A 106 -7.44 5.92 2.89
C PHE A 106 -8.33 6.40 4.01
N SER A 107 -9.63 6.44 3.71
CA SER A 107 -10.65 6.79 4.68
C SER A 107 -11.91 5.98 4.41
N PRO A 108 -12.55 5.41 5.45
CA PRO A 108 -12.16 5.45 6.87
C PRO A 108 -10.96 4.55 7.22
N GLN A 109 -10.28 4.82 8.35
CA GLN A 109 -9.20 3.95 8.88
C GLN A 109 -9.73 2.75 9.68
N GLN A 110 -10.96 2.86 10.15
CA GLN A 110 -11.65 1.79 10.89
C GLN A 110 -12.96 1.46 10.19
N VAL A 111 -13.26 0.18 10.13
CA VAL A 111 -14.52 -0.34 9.56
C VAL A 111 -15.24 -1.15 10.62
N GLU A 112 -16.57 -1.13 10.56
CA GLU A 112 -17.41 -1.99 11.38
C GLU A 112 -17.46 -3.38 10.77
N PHE A 113 -17.74 -4.39 11.59
CA PHE A 113 -17.88 -5.76 11.12
C PHE A 113 -19.18 -6.39 11.62
N LEU A 114 -19.74 -7.28 10.81
CA LEU A 114 -20.91 -8.10 11.12
C LEU A 114 -20.54 -9.56 10.93
N VAL A 115 -20.83 -10.38 11.94
CA VAL A 115 -20.54 -11.82 11.94
C VAL A 115 -21.85 -12.58 11.79
N GLU A 116 -21.98 -13.32 10.70
CA GLU A 116 -23.06 -14.28 10.47
C GLU A 116 -22.53 -15.69 10.68
N ARG A 117 -23.28 -16.52 11.42
CA ARG A 117 -23.01 -17.96 11.52
C ARG A 117 -23.78 -18.67 10.42
N TYR A 118 -23.11 -19.60 9.76
CA TYR A 118 -23.78 -20.60 8.91
C TYR A 118 -24.69 -21.50 9.73
#